data_AF-A0A8H6KE16-F1
#
_entry.id   AF-A0A8H6KE16-F1
#
_cell.length_a   1.000
_cell.length_b   1.000
_cell.length_c   1.000
_cell.angle_alpha   90.00
_cell.angle_beta   90.00
_cell.angle_gamma   90.00
#
_symmetry.space_group_name_H-M   'P 1'
#
loop_
_entity.id
_entity.type
_entity.pdbx_description
1 polymer ?
#
loop_
_entity_poly.entity_id
_entity_poly.type
_entity_poly.pdbx_seq_one_letter_code
_entity_poly.pdbx_strand_id
1 'polypeptide(L)'
;MVNIKSHVLCASLLACASLAFEFGGRDCTGVNAIHPRCHTADVIPYTRDFFYVGGRALETGSGELTADKLYVEKISPILPVRTTPVVLFHGGGCSGTTWLNTPDNRKGFANYFVERGYVVYIVDAAGNGRSTNQDLEGFPLTAGSSSLLVEMGFSAPEYYNGYPQSQLHTQFPGTGRAGDPAFENFKNSMVPYTTNNITYENAMRAGGCKLLCLIGKSYVIGHSAGGSAGILLSNDCPELVAANINLESSTIPFFWYTYGTAGFFNNGWGLANTPLNYTPPISDPSELKIVEVGNSTTARRSCFRQAEPARKLPNIASVPYLMITGEASVHITYDHCIVDYMKQIGAKPEWIKLADRGIHGNGHFMHIEKNNGEIAKVVMDWMRQKEGSWL
;
A
#
# COMPACT_ATOMS: atom_id res chain seq x y z
N MET A 1 85.76 -42.81 -19.21
CA MET A 1 84.32 -42.49 -19.22
C MET A 1 84.11 -41.20 -18.44
N VAL A 2 84.14 -40.05 -19.12
CA VAL A 2 83.65 -38.77 -18.61
C VAL A 2 83.03 -38.08 -19.82
N ASN A 3 81.73 -37.77 -19.76
CA ASN A 3 81.04 -37.07 -20.84
C ASN A 3 79.98 -36.11 -20.26
N ILE A 4 80.40 -34.85 -20.10
CA ILE A 4 79.88 -33.61 -20.73
C ILE A 4 78.33 -33.37 -20.82
N LYS A 5 77.97 -32.13 -20.38
CA LYS A 5 76.81 -31.25 -20.76
C LYS A 5 75.43 -31.62 -20.20
N SER A 6 74.52 -30.70 -19.87
CA SER A 6 74.41 -29.25 -20.13
C SER A 6 73.29 -28.66 -19.24
N HIS A 7 73.49 -27.43 -18.76
CA HIS A 7 72.43 -26.62 -18.13
C HIS A 7 71.37 -26.23 -19.17
N VAL A 8 70.11 -26.49 -18.86
CA VAL A 8 68.95 -25.90 -19.54
C VAL A 8 68.26 -24.98 -18.53
N LEU A 9 68.38 -23.67 -18.76
CA LEU A 9 67.50 -22.67 -18.16
C LEU A 9 66.07 -22.94 -18.67
N CYS A 10 65.16 -23.31 -17.79
CA CYS A 10 63.74 -23.29 -18.09
C CYS A 10 63.18 -21.95 -17.61
N ALA A 11 63.02 -21.02 -18.53
CA ALA A 11 62.29 -19.77 -18.30
C ALA A 11 60.80 -20.10 -18.17
N SER A 12 60.30 -20.12 -16.94
CA SER A 12 58.86 -20.13 -16.68
C SER A 12 58.31 -18.72 -16.96
N LEU A 13 57.74 -18.55 -18.16
CA LEU A 13 56.83 -17.46 -18.48
C LEU A 13 55.70 -17.44 -17.44
N LEU A 14 55.75 -16.50 -16.50
CA LEU A 14 54.55 -16.04 -15.80
C LEU A 14 53.67 -15.36 -16.84
N ALA A 15 52.76 -16.12 -17.44
CA ALA A 15 51.58 -15.55 -18.05
C ALA A 15 50.79 -14.87 -16.93
N CYS A 16 51.01 -13.57 -16.74
CA CYS A 16 50.03 -12.71 -16.09
C CYS A 16 48.78 -12.77 -16.97
N ALA A 17 47.89 -13.71 -16.67
CA ALA A 17 46.50 -13.59 -17.05
C ALA A 17 46.01 -12.31 -16.37
N SER A 18 46.02 -11.21 -17.12
CA SER A 18 45.21 -10.06 -16.84
C SER A 18 43.77 -10.58 -16.78
N LEU A 19 43.32 -10.90 -15.57
CA LEU A 19 41.90 -10.86 -15.24
C LEU A 19 41.48 -9.42 -15.51
N ALA A 20 41.11 -9.16 -16.76
CA ALA A 20 40.24 -8.07 -17.10
C ALA A 20 38.98 -8.31 -16.25
N PHE A 21 38.93 -7.67 -15.07
CA PHE A 21 37.68 -7.45 -14.40
C PHE A 21 36.84 -6.67 -15.40
N GLU A 22 35.91 -7.35 -16.06
CA GLU A 22 34.81 -6.68 -16.75
C GLU A 22 34.15 -5.78 -15.70
N PHE A 23 34.38 -4.47 -15.82
CA PHE A 23 33.61 -3.43 -15.16
C PHE A 23 32.22 -3.33 -15.81
N GLY A 24 31.56 -4.48 -16.04
CA GLY A 24 30.13 -4.52 -16.23
C GLY A 24 29.50 -4.25 -14.88
N GLY A 25 28.80 -3.12 -14.73
CA GLY A 25 27.98 -2.86 -13.55
C GLY A 25 27.09 -4.07 -13.28
N ARG A 26 27.10 -4.56 -12.04
CA ARG A 26 26.27 -5.71 -11.65
C ARG A 26 24.79 -5.30 -11.76
N ASP A 27 23.98 -6.12 -12.42
CA ASP A 27 22.53 -5.96 -12.40
C ASP A 27 22.00 -6.26 -11.00
N CYS A 28 21.31 -5.29 -10.41
CA CYS A 28 20.70 -5.33 -9.10
C CYS A 28 19.19 -5.07 -9.18
N THR A 29 18.56 -5.41 -10.31
CA THR A 29 17.12 -5.27 -10.55
C THR A 29 16.40 -6.59 -10.27
N GLY A 30 15.15 -6.51 -9.80
CA GLY A 30 14.34 -7.69 -9.54
C GLY A 30 15.00 -8.64 -8.54
N VAL A 31 14.94 -9.95 -8.80
CA VAL A 31 15.53 -10.97 -7.91
C VAL A 31 17.05 -10.88 -7.81
N ASN A 32 17.75 -10.33 -8.82
CA ASN A 32 19.21 -10.20 -8.81
C ASN A 32 19.72 -9.28 -7.70
N ALA A 33 18.85 -8.38 -7.21
CA ALA A 33 19.11 -7.50 -6.07
C ALA A 33 19.47 -8.24 -4.77
N ILE A 34 19.15 -9.54 -4.63
CA ILE A 34 19.49 -10.33 -3.44
C ILE A 34 21.01 -10.55 -3.29
N HIS A 35 21.78 -10.35 -4.35
CA HIS A 35 23.21 -10.60 -4.33
C HIS A 35 23.92 -9.71 -3.28
N PRO A 36 24.88 -10.21 -2.47
CA PRO A 36 25.49 -9.43 -1.37
C PRO A 36 26.20 -8.13 -1.75
N ARG A 37 26.56 -7.98 -3.04
CA ARG A 37 27.14 -6.75 -3.63
C ARG A 37 26.11 -5.78 -4.20
N CYS A 38 24.83 -6.12 -4.13
CA CYS A 38 23.74 -5.22 -4.43
C CYS A 38 23.32 -4.54 -3.14
N HIS A 39 23.17 -3.22 -3.21
CA HIS A 39 22.74 -2.41 -2.08
C HIS A 39 21.60 -1.52 -2.57
N THR A 40 20.54 -1.38 -1.77
CA THR A 40 19.58 -0.30 -1.99
C THR A 40 20.32 1.01 -1.78
N ALA A 41 20.36 1.86 -2.81
CA ALA A 41 21.16 3.07 -2.78
C ALA A 41 20.79 3.99 -1.61
N ASP A 42 21.81 4.59 -0.98
CA ASP A 42 21.74 5.72 -0.04
C ASP A 42 20.88 5.55 1.23
N VAL A 43 20.57 4.33 1.67
CA VAL A 43 19.77 4.10 2.88
C VAL A 43 20.57 4.41 4.15
N ILE A 44 20.00 5.17 5.07
CA ILE A 44 20.62 5.44 6.38
C ILE A 44 20.45 4.24 7.34
N PRO A 45 21.33 4.06 8.35
CA PRO A 45 21.13 3.05 9.37
C PRO A 45 19.85 3.29 10.19
N TYR A 46 19.19 2.20 10.59
CA TYR A 46 18.01 2.19 11.45
C TYR A 46 17.98 0.91 12.29
N THR A 47 17.16 0.88 13.33
CA THR A 47 16.87 -0.38 14.06
C THR A 47 15.54 -0.97 13.59
N ARG A 48 15.44 -2.29 13.66
CA ARG A 48 14.27 -3.04 13.20
C ARG A 48 13.82 -4.01 14.29
N ASP A 49 12.56 -3.90 14.67
CA ASP A 49 11.87 -4.79 15.61
C ASP A 49 10.60 -5.33 14.96
N PHE A 50 9.99 -6.36 15.54
CA PHE A 50 8.67 -6.83 15.11
C PHE A 50 7.83 -7.34 16.27
N PHE A 51 6.51 -7.24 16.12
CA PHE A 51 5.52 -7.64 17.12
C PHE A 51 4.27 -8.22 16.45
N TYR A 52 3.45 -8.93 17.23
CA TYR A 52 2.08 -9.26 16.87
C TYR A 52 1.13 -8.50 17.80
N VAL A 53 0.07 -7.91 17.26
CA VAL A 53 -0.90 -7.10 17.99
C VAL A 53 -2.32 -7.58 17.72
N GLY A 54 -3.14 -7.56 18.77
CA GLY A 54 -4.52 -8.05 18.71
C GLY A 54 -4.58 -9.58 18.69
N GLY A 55 -5.56 -10.09 17.96
CA GLY A 55 -5.84 -11.51 17.86
C GLY A 55 -6.97 -11.97 18.77
N ARG A 56 -7.56 -13.09 18.38
CA ARG A 56 -8.71 -13.73 19.03
C ARG A 56 -8.42 -15.22 19.20
N ALA A 57 -8.89 -15.78 20.32
CA ALA A 57 -8.87 -17.22 20.54
C ALA A 57 -9.74 -17.95 19.50
N LEU A 58 -9.17 -19.02 18.92
CA LEU A 58 -9.81 -19.92 17.98
C LEU A 58 -9.68 -21.33 18.53
N GLU A 59 -10.77 -21.89 19.04
CA GLU A 59 -10.80 -23.26 19.54
C GLU A 59 -10.72 -24.26 18.38
N THR A 60 -9.80 -25.22 18.48
CA THR A 60 -9.62 -26.29 17.49
C THR A 60 -9.58 -27.66 18.15
N GLY A 61 -9.63 -28.73 17.36
CA GLY A 61 -9.46 -30.09 17.88
C GLY A 61 -8.09 -30.33 18.56
N SER A 62 -7.10 -29.46 18.32
CA SER A 62 -5.77 -29.51 18.96
C SER A 62 -5.61 -28.53 20.13
N GLY A 63 -6.66 -27.79 20.49
CA GLY A 63 -6.64 -26.73 21.52
C GLY A 63 -6.77 -25.32 20.95
N GLU A 64 -6.59 -24.32 21.81
CA GLU A 64 -6.71 -22.90 21.45
C GLU A 64 -5.57 -22.43 20.54
N LEU A 65 -5.92 -21.83 19.39
CA LEU A 65 -5.02 -21.11 18.50
C LEU A 65 -5.34 -19.61 18.53
N THR A 66 -4.43 -18.77 18.01
CA THR A 66 -4.66 -17.32 17.87
C THR A 66 -4.85 -16.90 16.41
N ALA A 67 -6.08 -16.51 16.08
CA ALA A 67 -6.50 -15.91 14.81
C ALA A 67 -6.41 -14.37 14.87
N ASP A 68 -6.63 -13.68 13.75
CA ASP A 68 -6.94 -12.24 13.66
C ASP A 68 -5.84 -11.26 14.13
N LYS A 69 -4.64 -11.77 14.44
CA LYS A 69 -3.48 -10.97 14.84
C LYS A 69 -2.90 -10.17 13.67
N LEU A 70 -2.38 -8.98 13.97
CA LEU A 70 -1.63 -8.15 13.05
C LEU A 70 -0.13 -8.29 13.33
N TYR A 71 0.64 -8.75 12.36
CA TYR A 71 2.08 -8.59 12.34
C TYR A 71 2.41 -7.11 12.10
N VAL A 72 3.32 -6.58 12.92
CA VAL A 72 3.76 -5.20 12.86
C VAL A 72 5.29 -5.17 12.88
N GLU A 73 5.88 -4.66 11.82
CA GLU A 73 7.30 -4.39 11.72
C GLU A 73 7.58 -2.93 12.06
N LYS A 74 8.45 -2.69 13.04
CA LYS A 74 8.81 -1.35 13.49
C LYS A 74 10.20 -1.00 12.99
N ILE A 75 10.31 0.13 12.30
CA ILE A 75 11.58 0.68 11.83
C ILE A 75 11.81 2.02 12.55
N SER A 76 12.89 2.11 13.33
CA SER A 76 13.22 3.29 14.11
C SER A 76 14.47 3.98 13.57
N PRO A 77 14.43 5.30 13.30
CA PRO A 77 15.62 6.02 12.87
C PRO A 77 16.62 6.15 14.03
N ILE A 78 17.91 6.25 13.69
CA ILE A 78 18.97 6.64 14.64
C ILE A 78 19.07 8.17 14.82
N LEU A 79 18.25 8.92 14.10
CA LEU A 79 18.16 10.39 14.10
C LEU A 79 17.17 10.86 15.19
N PRO A 80 17.13 12.17 15.52
CA PRO A 80 16.09 12.73 16.37
C PRO A 80 14.69 12.31 15.89
N VAL A 81 13.93 11.72 16.80
CA VAL A 81 12.67 11.05 16.51
C VAL A 81 11.53 12.06 16.54
N ARG A 82 10.69 12.06 15.49
CA ARG A 82 9.41 12.76 15.44
C ARG A 82 8.44 12.12 16.43
N THR A 83 7.63 12.95 17.10
CA THR A 83 6.69 12.47 18.14
C THR A 83 5.55 11.63 17.59
N THR A 84 5.08 11.95 16.38
CA THR A 84 3.95 11.27 15.74
C THR A 84 4.48 10.23 14.75
N PRO A 85 4.30 8.93 14.98
CA PRO A 85 4.78 7.89 14.07
C PRO A 85 3.87 7.75 12.84
N VAL A 86 4.35 6.97 11.87
CA VAL A 86 3.64 6.60 10.65
C VAL A 86 3.30 5.12 10.68
N VAL A 87 2.04 4.77 10.37
CA VAL A 87 1.58 3.38 10.23
C VAL A 87 1.16 3.15 8.78
N LEU A 88 1.75 2.14 8.14
CA LEU A 88 1.58 1.82 6.73
C LEU A 88 0.75 0.54 6.56
N PHE A 89 -0.39 0.63 5.85
CA PHE A 89 -1.29 -0.49 5.57
C PHE A 89 -1.33 -0.80 4.07
N HIS A 90 -0.91 -2.00 3.69
CA HIS A 90 -0.81 -2.44 2.30
C HIS A 90 -2.19 -2.65 1.63
N GLY A 91 -2.20 -2.67 0.29
CA GLY A 91 -3.37 -3.00 -0.52
C GLY A 91 -3.72 -4.49 -0.57
N GLY A 92 -4.82 -4.81 -1.24
CA GLY A 92 -5.27 -6.18 -1.45
C GLY A 92 -4.29 -6.95 -2.31
N GLY A 93 -4.11 -8.24 -2.04
CA GLY A 93 -3.15 -9.06 -2.77
C GLY A 93 -1.68 -8.73 -2.52
N CYS A 94 -1.36 -7.89 -1.52
CA CYS A 94 0.01 -7.56 -1.13
C CYS A 94 0.26 -7.88 0.35
N SER A 95 1.49 -7.62 0.80
CA SER A 95 1.85 -7.52 2.22
C SER A 95 2.58 -6.20 2.47
N GLY A 96 2.98 -5.95 3.71
CA GLY A 96 3.76 -4.77 4.12
C GLY A 96 5.08 -4.60 3.37
N THR A 97 5.56 -5.64 2.67
CA THR A 97 6.75 -5.56 1.81
C THR A 97 6.64 -4.50 0.71
N THR A 98 5.41 -4.13 0.29
CA THR A 98 5.18 -3.07 -0.71
C THR A 98 5.72 -1.69 -0.28
N TRP A 99 5.93 -1.48 1.03
CA TRP A 99 6.45 -0.24 1.59
C TRP A 99 7.98 -0.19 1.71
N LEU A 100 8.64 -1.34 1.56
CA LEU A 100 10.10 -1.48 1.60
C LEU A 100 10.69 -1.09 0.23
N ASN A 101 11.85 -1.63 -0.15
CA ASN A 101 12.45 -1.32 -1.45
C ASN A 101 11.50 -1.63 -2.62
N THR A 102 11.62 -0.85 -3.68
CA THR A 102 10.82 -1.03 -4.89
C THR A 102 11.21 -2.32 -5.62
N PRO A 103 10.39 -2.81 -6.58
CA PRO A 103 10.71 -4.02 -7.35
C PRO A 103 12.01 -3.95 -8.14
N ASP A 104 12.45 -2.74 -8.51
CA ASP A 104 13.74 -2.43 -9.13
C ASP A 104 14.82 -1.97 -8.12
N ASN A 105 14.64 -2.29 -6.83
CA ASN A 105 15.60 -2.10 -5.75
C ASN A 105 15.98 -0.63 -5.44
N ARG A 106 15.09 0.33 -5.73
CA ARG A 106 15.19 1.70 -5.21
C ARG A 106 14.62 1.78 -3.79
N LYS A 107 14.84 2.93 -3.14
CA LYS A 107 14.27 3.22 -1.83
C LYS A 107 12.74 3.20 -1.84
N GLY A 108 12.18 2.63 -0.78
CA GLY A 108 10.74 2.64 -0.50
C GLY A 108 10.25 3.87 0.25
N PHE A 109 8.93 3.91 0.42
CA PHE A 109 8.27 4.86 1.32
C PHE A 109 8.75 4.72 2.77
N ALA A 110 8.93 3.50 3.27
CA ALA A 110 9.41 3.28 4.64
C ALA A 110 10.77 3.95 4.86
N ASN A 111 11.73 3.72 3.95
CA ASN A 111 13.04 4.37 4.00
C ASN A 111 12.91 5.90 3.94
N TYR A 112 12.05 6.41 3.06
CA TYR A 112 11.83 7.84 2.91
C TYR A 112 11.44 8.51 4.23
N PHE A 113 10.45 7.95 4.95
CA PHE A 113 9.97 8.49 6.22
C PHE A 113 10.97 8.33 7.37
N VAL A 114 11.65 7.18 7.45
CA VAL A 114 12.69 6.92 8.46
C VAL A 114 13.84 7.93 8.32
N GLU A 115 14.27 8.22 7.09
CA GLU A 115 15.27 9.24 6.79
C GLU A 115 14.87 10.66 7.23
N ARG A 116 13.58 10.88 7.53
CA ARG A 116 13.02 12.16 7.98
C ARG A 116 12.65 12.16 9.46
N GLY A 117 13.08 11.15 10.20
CA GLY A 117 12.95 11.05 11.66
C GLY A 117 11.64 10.42 12.13
N TYR A 118 10.80 9.88 11.24
CA TYR A 118 9.59 9.17 11.67
C TYR A 118 9.92 7.75 12.09
N VAL A 119 9.36 7.29 13.22
CA VAL A 119 9.22 5.84 13.47
C VAL A 119 8.13 5.33 12.54
N VAL A 120 8.43 4.27 11.80
CA VAL A 120 7.51 3.68 10.82
C VAL A 120 7.09 2.30 11.30
N TYR A 121 5.79 2.05 11.31
CA TYR A 121 5.17 0.76 11.57
C TYR A 121 4.57 0.24 10.28
N ILE A 122 5.06 -0.90 9.79
CA ILE A 122 4.56 -1.58 8.61
C ILE A 122 3.68 -2.73 9.08
N VAL A 123 2.43 -2.75 8.64
CA VAL A 123 1.44 -3.75 9.08
C VAL A 123 1.17 -4.73 7.95
N ASP A 124 1.23 -6.03 8.27
CA ASP A 124 0.53 -7.04 7.47
C ASP A 124 -0.88 -7.18 8.04
N ALA A 125 -1.90 -7.00 7.20
CA ALA A 125 -3.29 -7.08 7.63
C ALA A 125 -3.69 -8.51 8.01
N ALA A 126 -4.73 -8.68 8.84
CA ALA A 126 -5.16 -9.99 9.32
C ALA A 126 -5.45 -10.96 8.14
N GLY A 127 -4.88 -12.16 8.19
CA GLY A 127 -5.00 -13.18 7.13
C GLY A 127 -4.01 -13.02 5.97
N ASN A 128 -3.19 -11.97 5.95
CA ASN A 128 -2.22 -11.69 4.89
C ASN A 128 -0.77 -11.79 5.38
N GLY A 129 0.15 -12.21 4.50
CA GLY A 129 1.59 -12.19 4.80
C GLY A 129 1.95 -12.92 6.09
N ARG A 130 2.63 -12.24 7.02
CA ARG A 130 3.04 -12.76 8.32
C ARG A 130 1.90 -12.80 9.34
N SER A 131 0.77 -12.14 9.06
CA SER A 131 -0.47 -12.19 9.85
C SER A 131 -1.35 -13.40 9.48
N THR A 132 -0.73 -14.55 9.23
CA THR A 132 -1.45 -15.75 8.78
C THR A 132 -2.52 -16.19 9.79
N ASN A 133 -3.59 -16.79 9.25
CA ASN A 133 -4.76 -17.22 10.01
C ASN A 133 -5.07 -18.70 9.73
N GLN A 134 -5.58 -19.39 10.75
CA GLN A 134 -6.07 -20.79 10.67
C GLN A 134 -7.60 -20.86 10.68
N ASP A 135 -8.29 -19.72 10.85
CA ASP A 135 -9.73 -19.59 10.64
C ASP A 135 -10.05 -19.55 9.13
N LEU A 136 -9.96 -20.72 8.48
CA LEU A 136 -10.14 -20.83 7.02
C LEU A 136 -11.57 -20.54 6.56
N GLU A 137 -12.56 -20.72 7.46
CA GLU A 137 -13.97 -20.40 7.20
C GLU A 137 -14.22 -18.90 7.31
N GLY A 138 -13.64 -18.24 8.33
CA GLY A 138 -13.73 -16.79 8.52
C GLY A 138 -12.89 -16.00 7.50
N PHE A 139 -11.75 -16.56 7.07
CA PHE A 139 -10.81 -15.98 6.10
C PHE A 139 -10.63 -16.87 4.86
N PRO A 140 -11.68 -17.08 4.05
CA PRO A 140 -11.54 -17.79 2.78
C PRO A 140 -10.59 -16.98 1.89
N LEU A 141 -9.57 -17.63 1.35
CA LEU A 141 -8.53 -16.98 0.55
C LEU A 141 -8.83 -17.09 -0.94
N THR A 142 -8.52 -16.02 -1.68
CA THR A 142 -8.43 -16.05 -3.15
C THR A 142 -6.98 -16.08 -3.62
N ALA A 143 -6.75 -16.64 -4.80
CA ALA A 143 -5.45 -16.75 -5.44
C ALA A 143 -4.95 -15.40 -5.99
N GLY A 144 -4.71 -14.41 -5.11
CA GLY A 144 -4.02 -13.15 -5.41
C GLY A 144 -4.46 -12.48 -6.73
N SER A 145 -3.49 -12.12 -7.57
CA SER A 145 -3.73 -11.60 -8.94
C SER A 145 -2.92 -12.40 -9.97
N SER A 146 -3.54 -12.73 -11.10
CA SER A 146 -2.84 -13.34 -12.23
C SER A 146 -1.90 -12.34 -12.91
N SER A 147 -0.87 -12.80 -13.64
CA SER A 147 0.04 -11.90 -14.38
C SER A 147 -0.72 -10.91 -15.27
N LEU A 148 -1.78 -11.38 -15.95
CA LEU A 148 -2.62 -10.53 -16.80
C LEU A 148 -3.31 -9.42 -16.01
N LEU A 149 -3.84 -9.73 -14.83
CA LEU A 149 -4.49 -8.73 -13.97
C LEU A 149 -3.48 -7.74 -13.39
N VAL A 150 -2.26 -8.20 -13.07
CA VAL A 150 -1.18 -7.33 -12.61
C VAL A 150 -0.77 -6.34 -13.71
N GLU A 151 -0.56 -6.81 -14.95
CA GLU A 151 -0.26 -5.94 -16.09
C GLU A 151 -1.39 -4.94 -16.35
N MET A 152 -2.62 -5.44 -16.52
CA MET A 152 -3.78 -4.63 -16.88
C MET A 152 -4.18 -3.61 -15.80
N GLY A 153 -4.06 -4.00 -14.53
CA GLY A 153 -4.50 -3.16 -13.42
C GLY A 153 -3.44 -2.21 -12.90
N PHE A 154 -2.17 -2.61 -12.92
CA PHE A 154 -1.15 -2.01 -12.06
C PHE A 154 0.12 -1.59 -12.78
N SER A 155 0.74 -2.47 -13.58
CA SER A 155 2.10 -2.23 -14.08
C SER A 155 2.20 -1.82 -15.53
N ALA A 156 1.19 -2.10 -16.36
CA ALA A 156 1.18 -1.78 -17.78
C ALA A 156 -0.24 -1.48 -18.33
N PRO A 157 -1.11 -0.73 -17.62
CA PRO A 157 -2.50 -0.49 -18.01
C PRO A 157 -2.65 0.24 -19.37
N GLU A 158 -1.62 0.93 -19.83
CA GLU A 158 -1.56 1.59 -21.14
C GLU A 158 -1.73 0.60 -22.31
N TYR A 159 -1.28 -0.65 -22.16
CA TYR A 159 -1.40 -1.66 -23.22
C TYR A 159 -2.81 -2.25 -23.37
N TYR A 160 -3.66 -2.05 -22.37
CA TYR A 160 -5.01 -2.64 -22.33
C TYR A 160 -6.10 -1.62 -22.63
N ASN A 161 -5.81 -0.32 -22.49
CA ASN A 161 -6.72 0.78 -22.84
C ASN A 161 -8.14 0.62 -22.28
N GLY A 162 -8.26 0.10 -21.05
CA GLY A 162 -9.55 -0.12 -20.40
C GLY A 162 -10.27 1.18 -19.99
N TYR A 163 -9.52 2.27 -19.90
CA TYR A 163 -10.00 3.63 -19.64
C TYR A 163 -9.03 4.63 -20.28
N PRO A 164 -9.50 5.79 -20.80
CA PRO A 164 -8.67 6.68 -21.59
C PRO A 164 -7.39 7.16 -20.88
N GLN A 165 -7.47 7.38 -19.57
CA GLN A 165 -6.34 7.87 -18.79
C GLN A 165 -5.22 6.85 -18.63
N SER A 166 -5.46 5.56 -18.87
CA SER A 166 -4.40 4.54 -18.77
C SER A 166 -3.24 4.82 -19.72
N GLN A 167 -3.50 5.53 -20.82
CA GLN A 167 -2.51 5.93 -21.82
C GLN A 167 -1.46 6.93 -21.30
N LEU A 168 -1.68 7.52 -20.12
CA LEU A 168 -0.74 8.44 -19.49
C LEU A 168 0.33 7.70 -18.67
N HIS A 169 0.18 6.39 -18.46
CA HIS A 169 1.02 5.64 -17.56
C HIS A 169 2.45 5.49 -18.10
N THR A 170 3.43 5.92 -17.30
CA THR A 170 4.86 5.93 -17.70
C THR A 170 5.81 5.67 -16.55
N GLN A 171 5.33 5.55 -15.31
CA GLN A 171 6.19 5.57 -14.12
C GLN A 171 6.52 4.19 -13.55
N PHE A 172 5.93 3.09 -14.03
CA PHE A 172 6.36 1.76 -13.61
C PHE A 172 7.82 1.49 -14.01
N PRO A 173 8.63 0.86 -13.14
CA PRO A 173 10.02 0.52 -13.47
C PRO A 173 10.10 -0.62 -14.49
N GLY A 174 10.98 -0.48 -15.48
CA GLY A 174 11.09 -1.43 -16.58
C GLY A 174 9.92 -1.33 -17.55
N THR A 175 9.57 -2.43 -18.20
CA THR A 175 8.44 -2.49 -19.16
C THR A 175 7.08 -2.73 -18.51
N GLY A 176 7.06 -3.14 -17.23
CA GLY A 176 5.83 -3.47 -16.52
C GLY A 176 5.13 -4.75 -16.98
N ARG A 177 5.79 -5.60 -17.78
CA ARG A 177 5.21 -6.79 -18.41
C ARG A 177 6.03 -8.04 -18.16
N ALA A 178 5.40 -9.20 -18.36
CA ALA A 178 6.03 -10.51 -18.18
C ALA A 178 7.41 -10.62 -18.85
N GLY A 179 8.38 -11.15 -18.11
CA GLY A 179 9.77 -11.28 -18.53
C GLY A 179 10.68 -10.10 -18.16
N ASP A 180 10.13 -8.96 -17.74
CA ASP A 180 10.90 -7.86 -17.17
C ASP A 180 11.27 -8.14 -15.69
N PRO A 181 12.53 -8.00 -15.26
CA PRO A 181 12.93 -8.32 -13.89
C PRO A 181 12.19 -7.55 -12.79
N ALA A 182 11.85 -6.28 -13.03
CA ALA A 182 11.11 -5.47 -12.06
C ALA A 182 9.64 -5.93 -11.98
N PHE A 183 9.02 -6.22 -13.13
CA PHE A 183 7.68 -6.80 -13.17
C PHE A 183 7.62 -8.17 -12.48
N GLU A 184 8.56 -9.06 -12.77
CA GLU A 184 8.60 -10.41 -12.19
C GLU A 184 8.72 -10.34 -10.66
N ASN A 185 9.56 -9.45 -10.15
CA ASN A 185 9.69 -9.23 -8.71
C ASN A 185 8.41 -8.62 -8.10
N PHE A 186 7.78 -7.65 -8.76
CA PHE A 186 6.50 -7.08 -8.32
C PHE A 186 5.40 -8.13 -8.29
N LYS A 187 5.24 -8.89 -9.37
CA LYS A 187 4.26 -9.97 -9.47
C LYS A 187 4.46 -11.02 -8.37
N ASN A 188 5.70 -11.40 -8.06
CA ASN A 188 5.99 -12.36 -7.00
C ASN A 188 5.69 -11.81 -5.58
N SER A 189 5.53 -10.50 -5.44
CA SER A 189 5.04 -9.89 -4.19
C SER A 189 3.51 -9.95 -4.05
N MET A 190 2.79 -10.38 -5.09
CA MET A 190 1.35 -10.59 -5.03
C MET A 190 1.02 -11.89 -4.30
N VAL A 191 0.31 -11.81 -3.19
CA VAL A 191 0.01 -12.93 -2.29
C VAL A 191 -1.50 -13.17 -2.14
N PRO A 192 -1.93 -14.38 -1.74
CA PRO A 192 -3.32 -14.63 -1.37
C PRO A 192 -3.82 -13.67 -0.28
N TYR A 193 -5.11 -13.38 -0.33
CA TYR A 193 -5.80 -12.53 0.64
C TYR A 193 -7.26 -12.96 0.78
N THR A 194 -7.94 -12.55 1.84
CA THR A 194 -9.32 -12.97 2.07
C THR A 194 -10.34 -12.23 1.21
N THR A 195 -11.40 -12.92 0.81
CA THR A 195 -12.59 -12.33 0.17
C THR A 195 -13.67 -11.93 1.17
N ASN A 196 -13.53 -12.28 2.44
CA ASN A 196 -14.49 -11.95 3.48
C ASN A 196 -14.14 -10.60 4.14
N ASN A 197 -14.66 -9.52 3.55
CA ASN A 197 -14.39 -8.16 4.02
C ASN A 197 -14.91 -7.91 5.45
N ILE A 198 -16.00 -8.56 5.88
CA ILE A 198 -16.56 -8.34 7.22
C ILE A 198 -15.60 -8.86 8.30
N THR A 199 -15.13 -10.10 8.16
CA THR A 199 -14.16 -10.68 9.10
C THR A 199 -12.84 -9.91 9.09
N TYR A 200 -12.37 -9.53 7.89
CA TYR A 200 -11.20 -8.68 7.72
C TYR A 200 -11.34 -7.35 8.48
N GLU A 201 -12.42 -6.60 8.25
CA GLU A 201 -12.64 -5.30 8.87
C GLU A 201 -12.75 -5.41 10.40
N ASN A 202 -13.43 -6.44 10.92
CA ASN A 202 -13.52 -6.68 12.36
C ASN A 202 -12.15 -6.96 13.00
N ALA A 203 -11.30 -7.75 12.35
CA ALA A 203 -9.94 -8.00 12.82
C ALA A 203 -9.08 -6.71 12.78
N MET A 204 -9.21 -5.91 11.71
CA MET A 204 -8.51 -4.64 11.58
C MET A 204 -8.96 -3.60 12.62
N ARG A 205 -10.25 -3.53 12.95
CA ARG A 205 -10.79 -2.68 14.02
C ARG A 205 -10.16 -3.03 15.37
N ALA A 206 -10.22 -4.30 15.75
CA ALA A 206 -9.71 -4.77 17.03
C ALA A 206 -8.18 -4.62 17.14
N GLY A 207 -7.44 -5.12 16.15
CA GLY A 207 -5.97 -5.09 16.15
C GLY A 207 -5.41 -3.68 15.91
N GLY A 208 -6.03 -2.91 15.03
CA GLY A 208 -5.54 -1.59 14.64
C GLY A 208 -5.70 -0.54 15.74
N CYS A 209 -6.88 -0.44 16.39
CA CYS A 209 -7.02 0.48 17.53
C CYS A 209 -6.13 0.03 18.69
N LYS A 210 -5.96 -1.29 18.92
CA LYS A 210 -5.02 -1.79 19.92
C LYS A 210 -3.58 -1.38 19.62
N LEU A 211 -3.15 -1.43 18.36
CA LEU A 211 -1.85 -0.95 17.92
C LEU A 211 -1.69 0.54 18.22
N LEU A 212 -2.65 1.37 17.80
CA LEU A 212 -2.58 2.81 18.04
C LEU A 212 -2.57 3.17 19.54
N CYS A 213 -3.31 2.44 20.38
CA CYS A 213 -3.26 2.62 21.83
C CYS A 213 -1.85 2.37 22.41
N LEU A 214 -1.09 1.43 21.84
CA LEU A 214 0.25 1.08 22.32
C LEU A 214 1.31 2.09 21.86
N ILE A 215 1.15 2.67 20.67
CA ILE A 215 2.18 3.52 20.04
C ILE A 215 1.86 5.01 20.10
N GLY A 216 0.62 5.36 20.47
CA GLY A 216 0.11 6.73 20.52
C GLY A 216 -0.48 7.21 19.19
N LYS A 217 -0.88 8.48 19.19
CA LYS A 217 -1.53 9.13 18.05
C LYS A 217 -0.61 9.08 16.81
N SER A 218 -1.13 8.59 15.69
CA SER A 218 -0.30 8.22 14.52
C SER A 218 -0.88 8.67 13.19
N TYR A 219 -0.02 8.92 12.19
CA TYR A 219 -0.46 9.04 10.79
C TYR A 219 -0.76 7.66 10.22
N VAL A 220 -1.97 7.47 9.70
CA VAL A 220 -2.38 6.22 9.07
C VAL A 220 -2.34 6.40 7.57
N ILE A 221 -1.41 5.71 6.91
CA ILE A 221 -1.26 5.73 5.45
C ILE A 221 -1.69 4.38 4.90
N GLY A 222 -2.74 4.37 4.10
CA GLY A 222 -3.24 3.18 3.41
C GLY A 222 -3.04 3.27 1.90
N HIS A 223 -2.78 2.13 1.26
CA HIS A 223 -2.88 1.98 -0.19
C HIS A 223 -4.02 1.04 -0.54
N SER A 224 -4.88 1.39 -1.50
CA SER A 224 -5.94 0.50 -2.00
C SER A 224 -6.80 -0.06 -0.85
N ALA A 225 -6.90 -1.39 -0.71
CA ALA A 225 -7.59 -2.07 0.40
C ALA A 225 -7.14 -1.64 1.80
N GLY A 226 -5.86 -1.26 1.97
CA GLY A 226 -5.33 -0.73 3.23
C GLY A 226 -5.96 0.59 3.64
N GLY A 227 -6.61 1.31 2.71
CA GLY A 227 -7.39 2.50 3.02
C GLY A 227 -8.60 2.24 3.91
N SER A 228 -9.09 0.99 3.96
CA SER A 228 -10.13 0.59 4.92
C SER A 228 -9.68 0.78 6.37
N ALA A 229 -8.42 0.49 6.70
CA ALA A 229 -7.90 0.69 8.04
C ALA A 229 -8.07 2.15 8.50
N GLY A 230 -7.76 3.11 7.63
CA GLY A 230 -7.94 4.53 7.94
C GLY A 230 -9.39 4.90 8.27
N ILE A 231 -10.37 4.39 7.51
CA ILE A 231 -11.80 4.63 7.76
C ILE A 231 -12.24 3.99 9.09
N LEU A 232 -11.90 2.73 9.30
CA LEU A 232 -12.31 1.97 10.49
C LEU A 232 -11.73 2.57 11.77
N LEU A 233 -10.44 2.93 11.76
CA LEU A 233 -9.79 3.52 12.92
C LEU A 233 -10.27 4.94 13.19
N SER A 234 -10.59 5.71 12.13
CA SER A 234 -11.23 7.03 12.30
C SER A 234 -12.66 6.92 12.85
N ASN A 235 -13.32 5.77 12.67
CA ASN A 235 -14.63 5.52 13.28
C ASN A 235 -14.52 5.11 14.76
N ASP A 236 -13.58 4.20 15.06
CA ASP A 236 -13.53 3.50 16.35
C ASP A 236 -12.63 4.14 17.41
N CYS A 237 -11.54 4.78 16.98
CA CYS A 237 -10.57 5.45 17.85
C CYS A 237 -10.02 6.73 17.21
N PRO A 238 -10.90 7.68 16.81
CA PRO A 238 -10.52 8.89 16.06
C PRO A 238 -9.44 9.73 16.75
N GLU A 239 -9.41 9.76 18.07
CA GLU A 239 -8.45 10.51 18.87
C GLU A 239 -7.00 10.04 18.69
N LEU A 240 -6.81 8.78 18.29
CA LEU A 240 -5.52 8.16 18.03
C LEU A 240 -5.08 8.27 16.57
N VAL A 241 -5.93 8.76 15.67
CA VAL A 241 -5.60 8.96 14.27
C VAL A 241 -5.22 10.43 14.06
N ALA A 242 -3.93 10.69 13.79
CA ALA A 242 -3.45 12.04 13.48
C ALA A 242 -4.00 12.53 12.13
N ALA A 243 -3.99 11.64 11.14
CA ALA A 243 -4.65 11.82 9.87
C ALA A 243 -4.84 10.46 9.17
N ASN A 244 -5.87 10.40 8.33
CA ASN A 244 -6.15 9.29 7.43
C ASN A 244 -5.71 9.66 6.00
N ILE A 245 -4.64 9.06 5.52
CA ILE A 245 -4.00 9.39 4.23
C ILE A 245 -4.11 8.17 3.32
N ASN A 246 -4.71 8.35 2.14
CA ASN A 246 -4.96 7.27 1.21
C ASN A 246 -4.24 7.50 -0.11
N LEU A 247 -3.43 6.53 -0.50
CA LEU A 247 -3.00 6.33 -1.88
C LEU A 247 -4.07 5.48 -2.54
N GLU A 248 -5.05 6.13 -3.16
CA GLU A 248 -6.11 5.48 -3.93
C GLU A 248 -6.91 4.42 -3.14
N SER A 249 -7.74 4.87 -2.20
CA SER A 249 -8.50 3.98 -1.29
C SER A 249 -9.53 3.10 -2.01
N SER A 250 -9.71 1.86 -1.56
CA SER A 250 -10.78 0.97 -2.05
C SER A 250 -12.12 1.16 -1.33
N THR A 251 -12.22 2.09 -0.39
CA THR A 251 -13.44 2.36 0.41
C THR A 251 -14.48 3.16 -0.37
N ILE A 252 -14.68 2.82 -1.63
CA ILE A 252 -15.61 3.49 -2.53
C ILE A 252 -17.05 3.34 -1.99
N PRO A 253 -17.82 4.45 -1.92
CA PRO A 253 -19.16 4.42 -1.34
C PRO A 253 -20.11 3.46 -2.05
N PHE A 254 -20.65 2.48 -1.32
CA PHE A 254 -21.72 1.55 -1.73
C PHE A 254 -21.48 0.67 -2.96
N PHE A 255 -20.39 0.85 -3.70
CA PHE A 255 -20.22 0.22 -5.01
C PHE A 255 -18.76 -0.10 -5.29
N TRP A 256 -18.53 -1.31 -5.79
CA TRP A 256 -17.23 -1.77 -6.23
C TRP A 256 -17.16 -1.78 -7.76
N TYR A 257 -16.27 -0.97 -8.30
CA TYR A 257 -16.04 -0.81 -9.73
C TYR A 257 -15.18 -1.93 -10.30
N THR A 258 -15.58 -2.50 -11.44
CA THR A 258 -14.82 -3.53 -12.16
C THR A 258 -14.44 -3.05 -13.57
N TYR A 259 -14.35 -3.93 -14.56
CA TYR A 259 -13.94 -3.57 -15.91
C TYR A 259 -14.98 -2.69 -16.62
N GLY A 260 -14.51 -1.71 -17.40
CA GLY A 260 -15.39 -0.75 -18.09
C GLY A 260 -16.17 0.11 -17.10
N THR A 261 -17.49 0.15 -17.25
CA THR A 261 -18.42 0.85 -16.33
C THR A 261 -19.13 -0.10 -15.37
N ALA A 262 -18.82 -1.40 -15.41
CA ALA A 262 -19.46 -2.40 -14.58
C ALA A 262 -19.01 -2.34 -13.12
N GLY A 263 -19.75 -3.02 -12.27
CA GLY A 263 -19.48 -3.16 -10.85
C GLY A 263 -20.60 -3.87 -10.10
N PHE A 264 -20.53 -3.88 -8.78
CA PHE A 264 -21.53 -4.48 -7.91
C PHE A 264 -21.62 -3.73 -6.58
N PHE A 265 -22.77 -3.80 -5.92
CA PHE A 265 -22.94 -3.18 -4.60
C PHE A 265 -22.02 -3.84 -3.56
N ASN A 266 -21.34 -3.01 -2.79
CA ASN A 266 -20.39 -3.39 -1.75
C ASN A 266 -20.36 -2.28 -0.69
N ASN A 267 -19.66 -2.43 0.44
CA ASN A 267 -19.57 -1.39 1.47
C ASN A 267 -20.96 -0.87 1.89
N GLY A 268 -21.84 -1.78 2.33
CA GLY A 268 -23.24 -1.46 2.64
C GLY A 268 -23.43 -0.31 3.64
N TRP A 269 -22.43 -0.05 4.48
CA TRP A 269 -22.39 1.05 5.43
C TRP A 269 -21.74 2.32 4.86
N GLY A 270 -21.80 2.51 3.53
CA GLY A 270 -21.15 3.62 2.84
C GLY A 270 -19.70 3.31 2.56
N LEU A 271 -18.82 3.49 3.55
CA LEU A 271 -17.35 3.37 3.39
C LEU A 271 -16.77 2.04 3.91
N ALA A 272 -17.62 1.15 4.43
CA ALA A 272 -17.23 -0.11 5.06
C ALA A 272 -18.32 -1.18 4.89
N ASN A 273 -17.94 -2.44 5.11
CA ASN A 273 -18.86 -3.58 5.16
C ASN A 273 -19.39 -3.82 6.57
N THR A 274 -18.74 -3.24 7.58
CA THR A 274 -19.12 -3.28 9.00
C THR A 274 -19.77 -1.96 9.47
N PRO A 275 -20.57 -1.99 10.56
CA PRO A 275 -21.29 -0.82 11.07
C PRO A 275 -20.43 0.42 11.31
N LEU A 276 -20.88 1.58 10.82
CA LEU A 276 -20.27 2.89 11.10
C LEU A 276 -21.17 3.76 11.99
N ASN A 277 -20.58 4.67 12.78
CA ASN A 277 -21.29 5.48 13.76
C ASN A 277 -22.05 6.66 13.13
N TYR A 278 -23.12 6.36 12.40
CA TYR A 278 -23.98 7.38 11.80
C TYR A 278 -24.71 8.24 12.83
N THR A 279 -24.98 9.48 12.45
CA THR A 279 -25.86 10.41 13.17
C THR A 279 -26.92 10.97 12.21
N PRO A 280 -28.22 10.75 12.46
CA PRO A 280 -28.78 9.86 13.50
C PRO A 280 -28.32 8.40 13.32
N PRO A 281 -28.31 7.57 14.39
CA PRO A 281 -27.85 6.18 14.31
C PRO A 281 -28.75 5.34 13.39
N ILE A 282 -28.14 4.32 12.77
CA ILE A 282 -28.82 3.26 12.01
C ILE A 282 -28.39 1.91 12.58
N SER A 283 -29.29 0.94 12.48
CA SER A 283 -29.08 -0.44 12.90
C SER A 283 -28.84 -1.39 11.71
N ASP A 284 -29.31 -1.00 10.53
CA ASP A 284 -29.21 -1.77 9.30
C ASP A 284 -28.75 -0.88 8.12
N PRO A 285 -27.84 -1.35 7.25
CA PRO A 285 -27.36 -0.55 6.12
C PRO A 285 -28.47 -0.17 5.12
N SER A 286 -29.59 -0.93 5.05
CA SER A 286 -30.73 -0.60 4.19
C SER A 286 -31.46 0.70 4.58
N GLU A 287 -31.22 1.21 5.79
CA GLU A 287 -31.71 2.54 6.21
C GLU A 287 -31.03 3.68 5.43
N LEU A 288 -29.88 3.44 4.79
CA LEU A 288 -29.22 4.37 3.89
C LEU A 288 -29.85 4.27 2.50
N LYS A 289 -30.69 5.24 2.15
CA LYS A 289 -31.22 5.35 0.79
C LYS A 289 -30.09 5.77 -0.16
N ILE A 290 -29.82 4.96 -1.18
CA ILE A 290 -28.74 5.19 -2.13
C ILE A 290 -29.27 5.82 -3.42
N VAL A 291 -28.55 6.80 -3.96
CA VAL A 291 -28.79 7.40 -5.28
C VAL A 291 -27.53 7.33 -6.13
N GLU A 292 -27.70 7.09 -7.42
CA GLU A 292 -26.63 7.20 -8.41
C GLU A 292 -26.56 8.63 -8.94
N VAL A 293 -25.35 9.18 -9.01
CA VAL A 293 -25.09 10.57 -9.42
C VAL A 293 -24.06 10.60 -10.55
N GLY A 294 -24.42 11.26 -11.65
CA GLY A 294 -23.58 11.40 -12.84
C GLY A 294 -23.84 10.33 -13.90
N ASN A 295 -23.28 10.52 -15.08
CA ASN A 295 -23.35 9.56 -16.18
C ASN A 295 -22.07 8.73 -16.21
N SER A 296 -22.21 7.40 -16.15
CA SER A 296 -21.05 6.50 -16.07
C SER A 296 -20.39 6.29 -17.43
N THR A 297 -19.10 6.61 -17.50
CA THR A 297 -18.23 6.36 -18.66
C THR A 297 -16.93 5.74 -18.16
N THR A 298 -16.14 5.14 -19.07
CA THR A 298 -14.81 4.63 -18.71
C THR A 298 -13.83 5.74 -18.32
N ALA A 299 -14.07 6.99 -18.75
CA ALA A 299 -13.26 8.14 -18.35
C ALA A 299 -13.67 8.72 -16.99
N ARG A 300 -14.94 8.57 -16.62
CA ARG A 300 -15.51 9.11 -15.38
C ARG A 300 -16.75 8.30 -15.02
N ARG A 301 -16.66 7.53 -13.94
CA ARG A 301 -17.76 6.68 -13.46
C ARG A 301 -18.77 7.50 -12.67
N SER A 302 -20.03 7.08 -12.69
CA SER A 302 -21.07 7.63 -11.81
C SER A 302 -20.80 7.22 -10.36
N CYS A 303 -21.31 7.99 -9.39
CA CYS A 303 -21.10 7.74 -7.96
C CYS A 303 -22.38 7.27 -7.27
N PHE A 304 -22.25 6.35 -6.33
CA PHE A 304 -23.35 5.96 -5.44
C PHE A 304 -23.22 6.70 -4.11
N ARG A 305 -24.26 7.41 -3.68
CA ARG A 305 -24.23 8.30 -2.50
C ARG A 305 -25.52 8.20 -1.70
N GLN A 306 -25.56 8.78 -0.50
CA GLN A 306 -26.82 8.87 0.26
C GLN A 306 -27.78 9.83 -0.45
N ALA A 307 -29.08 9.52 -0.43
CA ALA A 307 -30.13 10.48 -0.73
C ALA A 307 -30.12 11.59 0.34
N GLU A 308 -30.44 12.83 -0.06
CA GLU A 308 -30.55 13.93 0.89
C GLU A 308 -31.90 13.93 1.64
N PRO A 309 -31.94 14.35 2.93
CA PRO A 309 -30.81 14.77 3.75
C PRO A 309 -29.93 13.59 4.19
N ALA A 310 -28.63 13.69 3.93
CA ALA A 310 -27.68 12.62 4.24
C ALA A 310 -27.31 12.58 5.73
N ARG A 311 -27.20 11.35 6.26
CA ARG A 311 -26.69 11.11 7.62
C ARG A 311 -25.19 11.40 7.68
N LYS A 312 -24.73 11.80 8.87
CA LYS A 312 -23.34 12.21 9.13
C LYS A 312 -22.56 11.12 9.84
N LEU A 313 -21.24 11.13 9.72
CA LEU A 313 -20.31 10.24 10.42
C LEU A 313 -19.32 11.09 11.22
N PRO A 314 -19.71 11.62 12.40
CA PRO A 314 -18.93 12.62 13.12
C PRO A 314 -17.52 12.13 13.52
N ASN A 315 -17.37 10.86 13.89
CA ASN A 315 -16.06 10.31 14.26
C ASN A 315 -15.09 10.33 13.07
N ILE A 316 -15.50 9.77 11.93
CA ILE A 316 -14.71 9.80 10.69
C ILE A 316 -14.45 11.25 10.24
N ALA A 317 -15.47 12.11 10.31
CA ALA A 317 -15.37 13.51 9.92
C ALA A 317 -14.44 14.35 10.82
N SER A 318 -14.16 13.90 12.05
CA SER A 318 -13.25 14.57 12.98
C SER A 318 -11.78 14.40 12.63
N VAL A 319 -11.43 13.38 11.83
CA VAL A 319 -10.06 13.07 11.43
C VAL A 319 -9.72 13.73 10.10
N PRO A 320 -8.57 14.43 9.98
CA PRO A 320 -8.08 14.96 8.70
C PRO A 320 -7.95 13.85 7.66
N TYR A 321 -8.54 14.04 6.49
CA TYR A 321 -8.56 13.05 5.42
C TYR A 321 -7.86 13.57 4.15
N LEU A 322 -6.91 12.79 3.63
CA LEU A 322 -6.27 13.04 2.35
C LEU A 322 -6.49 11.86 1.40
N MET A 323 -6.95 12.16 0.18
CA MET A 323 -6.85 11.26 -0.97
C MET A 323 -5.75 11.73 -1.91
N ILE A 324 -4.93 10.79 -2.40
CA ILE A 324 -3.95 11.01 -3.46
C ILE A 324 -4.26 10.07 -4.61
N THR A 325 -4.29 10.61 -5.83
CA THR A 325 -4.62 9.84 -7.04
C THR A 325 -3.62 10.15 -8.17
N GLY A 326 -3.11 9.10 -8.81
CA GLY A 326 -2.31 9.19 -10.02
C GLY A 326 -3.19 9.40 -11.25
N GLU A 327 -2.74 10.23 -12.19
CA GLU A 327 -3.56 10.55 -13.38
C GLU A 327 -3.76 9.36 -14.30
N ALA A 328 -2.87 8.38 -14.27
CA ALA A 328 -2.93 7.20 -15.12
C ALA A 328 -3.54 5.98 -14.42
N SER A 329 -3.92 6.11 -13.15
CA SER A 329 -4.62 5.06 -12.42
C SER A 329 -6.11 5.01 -12.78
N VAL A 330 -6.71 3.82 -12.69
CA VAL A 330 -8.16 3.64 -12.84
C VAL A 330 -8.94 4.44 -11.79
N HIS A 331 -8.32 4.69 -10.63
CA HIS A 331 -8.91 5.46 -9.54
C HIS A 331 -9.25 6.90 -9.94
N ILE A 332 -8.54 7.51 -10.90
CA ILE A 332 -8.88 8.86 -11.37
C ILE A 332 -10.30 8.93 -11.95
N THR A 333 -10.83 7.80 -12.42
CA THR A 333 -12.17 7.70 -13.00
C THR A 333 -13.27 7.74 -11.94
N TYR A 334 -12.98 7.46 -10.66
CA TYR A 334 -14.00 7.33 -9.60
C TYR A 334 -13.64 7.85 -8.20
N ASP A 335 -12.40 8.23 -7.90
CA ASP A 335 -11.99 8.73 -6.56
C ASP A 335 -12.73 10.01 -6.15
N HIS A 336 -13.29 10.75 -7.11
CA HIS A 336 -14.20 11.85 -6.81
C HIS A 336 -15.43 11.39 -5.99
N CYS A 337 -15.88 10.14 -6.15
CA CYS A 337 -17.02 9.59 -5.41
C CYS A 337 -16.77 9.50 -3.91
N ILE A 338 -15.60 9.01 -3.49
CA ILE A 338 -15.24 8.97 -2.07
C ILE A 338 -15.02 10.39 -1.52
N VAL A 339 -14.37 11.28 -2.27
CA VAL A 339 -14.18 12.69 -1.84
C VAL A 339 -15.53 13.38 -1.63
N ASP A 340 -16.47 13.18 -2.54
CA ASP A 340 -17.80 13.76 -2.44
C ASP A 340 -18.62 13.13 -1.31
N TYR A 341 -18.49 11.82 -1.09
CA TYR A 341 -19.14 11.15 0.03
C TYR A 341 -18.57 11.59 1.39
N MET A 342 -17.26 11.75 1.50
CA MET A 342 -16.60 12.30 2.69
C MET A 342 -17.14 13.70 3.04
N LYS A 343 -17.35 14.57 2.04
CA LYS A 343 -18.06 15.86 2.25
C LYS A 343 -19.50 15.65 2.72
N GLN A 344 -20.22 14.70 2.12
CA GLN A 344 -21.62 14.41 2.44
C GLN A 344 -21.79 13.97 3.90
N ILE A 345 -20.86 13.18 4.44
CA ILE A 345 -20.89 12.71 5.84
C ILE A 345 -20.40 13.77 6.85
N GLY A 346 -20.02 14.96 6.39
CA GLY A 346 -19.60 16.09 7.24
C GLY A 346 -18.09 16.30 7.37
N ALA A 347 -17.26 15.51 6.66
CA ALA A 347 -15.81 15.69 6.67
C ALA A 347 -15.36 16.83 5.74
N LYS A 348 -14.08 17.22 5.87
CA LYS A 348 -13.41 18.19 4.98
C LYS A 348 -12.24 17.51 4.25
N PRO A 349 -12.52 16.59 3.32
CA PRO A 349 -11.46 15.84 2.65
C PRO A 349 -10.65 16.75 1.73
N GLU A 350 -9.35 16.51 1.68
CA GLU A 350 -8.48 17.04 0.63
C GLU A 350 -8.21 15.97 -0.42
N TRP A 351 -8.14 16.40 -1.69
CA TRP A 351 -7.83 15.52 -2.80
C TRP A 351 -6.69 16.11 -3.60
N ILE A 352 -5.55 15.43 -3.58
CA ILE A 352 -4.40 15.76 -4.40
C ILE A 352 -4.38 14.83 -5.60
N LYS A 353 -4.66 15.39 -6.78
CA LYS A 353 -4.30 14.74 -8.04
C LYS A 353 -2.85 15.07 -8.32
N LEU A 354 -2.02 14.05 -8.53
CA LEU A 354 -0.58 14.26 -8.70
C LEU A 354 -0.25 15.17 -9.89
N ALA A 355 -1.00 15.05 -10.98
CA ALA A 355 -0.82 15.88 -12.18
C ALA A 355 -1.04 17.38 -11.92
N ASP A 356 -1.95 17.76 -11.01
CA ASP A 356 -2.18 19.15 -10.62
C ASP A 356 -0.97 19.75 -9.87
N ARG A 357 -0.03 18.89 -9.43
CA ARG A 357 1.24 19.26 -8.78
C ARG A 357 2.45 19.07 -9.71
N GLY A 358 2.23 18.82 -11.01
CA GLY A 358 3.29 18.56 -11.98
C GLY A 358 3.94 17.17 -11.87
N ILE A 359 3.34 16.24 -11.12
CA ILE A 359 3.81 14.87 -10.97
C ILE A 359 2.97 13.99 -11.90
N HIS A 360 3.59 13.49 -12.96
CA HIS A 360 2.89 12.89 -14.09
C HIS A 360 3.17 11.40 -14.30
N GLY A 361 2.18 10.72 -14.88
CA GLY A 361 2.27 9.36 -15.40
C GLY A 361 2.17 8.23 -14.38
N ASN A 362 1.71 8.54 -13.17
CA ASN A 362 1.57 7.58 -12.08
C ASN A 362 0.30 6.73 -12.19
N GLY A 363 0.46 5.43 -11.98
CA GLY A 363 -0.59 4.44 -11.88
C GLY A 363 -0.98 4.13 -10.43
N HIS A 364 -1.62 2.98 -10.23
CA HIS A 364 -2.20 2.62 -8.93
C HIS A 364 -1.15 2.37 -7.83
N PHE A 365 -0.01 1.82 -8.21
CA PHE A 365 1.08 1.45 -7.30
C PHE A 365 2.14 2.56 -7.21
N MET A 366 1.69 3.81 -7.17
CA MET A 366 2.53 5.01 -7.23
C MET A 366 3.69 5.05 -6.22
N HIS A 367 3.56 4.38 -5.07
CA HIS A 367 4.59 4.31 -4.03
C HIS A 367 5.79 3.40 -4.38
N ILE A 368 5.68 2.56 -5.41
CA ILE A 368 6.79 1.74 -5.94
C ILE A 368 7.28 2.20 -7.33
N GLU A 369 6.60 3.16 -7.94
CA GLU A 369 6.94 3.70 -9.26
C GLU A 369 8.22 4.58 -9.22
N LYS A 370 8.76 4.93 -10.40
CA LYS A 370 10.08 5.56 -10.56
C LYS A 370 10.24 6.86 -9.77
N ASN A 371 9.19 7.67 -9.71
CA ASN A 371 9.13 8.95 -9.01
C ASN A 371 8.52 8.84 -7.60
N ASN A 372 8.49 7.65 -6.98
CA ASN A 372 7.88 7.44 -5.66
C ASN A 372 8.39 8.40 -4.57
N GLY A 373 9.66 8.83 -4.61
CA GLY A 373 10.22 9.80 -3.68
C GLY A 373 9.57 11.20 -3.75
N GLU A 374 9.09 11.62 -4.92
CA GLU A 374 8.34 12.88 -5.10
C GLU A 374 6.96 12.77 -4.44
N ILE A 375 6.32 11.60 -4.54
CA ILE A 375 5.00 11.34 -3.96
C ILE A 375 5.10 11.21 -2.45
N ALA A 376 6.11 10.52 -1.94
CA ALA A 376 6.40 10.47 -0.50
C ALA A 376 6.64 11.88 0.06
N LYS A 377 7.26 12.77 -0.72
CA LYS A 377 7.40 14.19 -0.36
C LYS A 377 6.04 14.88 -0.26
N VAL A 378 5.15 14.70 -1.23
CA VAL A 378 3.79 15.27 -1.21
C VAL A 378 3.04 14.85 0.07
N VAL A 379 3.10 13.55 0.40
CA VAL A 379 2.49 13.02 1.63
C VAL A 379 3.08 13.68 2.88
N MET A 380 4.41 13.69 2.99
CA MET A 380 5.11 14.28 4.14
C MET A 380 4.83 15.78 4.28
N ASP A 381 4.85 16.54 3.19
CA ASP A 381 4.58 17.98 3.22
C ASP A 381 3.17 18.25 3.72
N TRP A 382 2.20 17.44 3.29
CA TRP A 382 0.81 17.54 3.78
C TRP A 382 0.72 17.18 5.27
N MET A 383 1.37 16.11 5.74
CA MET A 383 1.42 15.75 7.16
C MET A 383 1.95 16.92 8.00
N ARG A 384 3.07 17.54 7.58
CA ARG A 384 3.68 18.68 8.28
C ARG A 384 2.78 19.91 8.32
N GLN A 385 2.01 20.17 7.25
CA GLN A 385 1.02 21.25 7.25
C GLN A 385 -0.08 21.00 8.29
N LYS A 386 -0.45 19.74 8.53
CA LYS A 386 -1.39 19.40 9.59
C LYS A 386 -0.77 19.56 10.97
N GLU A 387 0.49 19.16 11.21
CA GLU A 387 1.18 19.41 12.49
C GLU A 387 1.16 20.88 12.89
N GLY A 388 1.49 21.77 11.96
CA GLY A 388 1.55 23.22 12.20
C GLY A 388 0.20 23.92 12.38
N SER A 389 -0.92 23.22 12.18
CA SER A 389 -2.28 23.76 12.40
C SER A 389 -2.84 23.50 13.80
N TRP A 390 -2.08 22.77 14.65
CA TRP A 390 -2.45 22.40 16.02
C TRP A 390 -1.57 23.07 17.10
N LEU A 391 -0.63 23.92 16.69
CA LEU A 391 0.11 24.87 17.53
C LEU A 391 -0.41 26.28 17.23
#